data_AF-A0A952III0-F1
#
_entry.id   AF-A0A952III0-F1
#
_cell.length_a   1.000
_cell.length_b   1.000
_cell.length_c   1.000
_cell.angle_alpha   90.00
_cell.angle_beta   90.00
_cell.angle_gamma   90.00
#
_symmetry.space_group_name_H-M   'P 1'
#
loop_
_entity.id
_entity.type
_entity.pdbx_description
1 polymer ?
#
loop_
_entity_poly.entity_id
_entity_poly.type
_entity_poly.pdbx_seq_one_letter_code
_entity_poly.pdbx_strand_id
1 'polypeptide(L)'
;MTSENTLYFVPDSVKQKRRWVTDYVSTLDPETEYEKIMSIIAMYQQDEASMQLFIASSAVHVLMPAYGAEPVLFTNNYIRRPNQRNQNTLTFFWTWFGKGPSSAEGIEATKRLNHLHQRIAKHLPGHFEFDSDYIYTLACFTTIQNRLLKRLGLPELDPVIKKATYKFFAEICKHIRKGSDTPVEGYPDSFEACEEYCEKWERWDHRMSVPQQDLIKAFMDQWVAASFPPALEFIGNWIIYFTIPDHILKHYRLKPTKGFGRFFARNILKLAFIFKSKFAKDQKIPFIERRKQLSKAVLNKLDAKSRERADKAGWTKGGHEAVYVTKGGHSISACPVMHGNFDKQRLPPELLAKLEKVTENGRVEYEEFAENDEFKPVV
;
A
#
# COMPACT_ATOMS: atom_id res chain seq x y z
N MET A 1 13.51 -23.36 22.28
CA MET A 1 13.29 -23.99 20.96
C MET A 1 13.68 -22.96 19.93
N THR A 2 14.74 -23.23 19.17
CA THR A 2 15.23 -22.38 18.09
C THR A 2 14.19 -22.34 16.98
N SER A 3 13.48 -21.22 16.82
CA SER A 3 12.65 -20.99 15.63
C SER A 3 13.59 -20.93 14.44
N GLU A 4 13.72 -22.03 13.71
CA GLU A 4 14.43 -22.02 12.44
C GLU A 4 13.78 -20.96 11.57
N ASN A 5 14.64 -20.09 11.07
CA ASN A 5 14.33 -18.84 10.39
C ASN A 5 13.90 -19.13 8.94
N THR A 6 13.04 -20.11 8.72
CA THR A 6 12.91 -20.77 7.42
C THR A 6 11.93 -20.00 6.54
N LEU A 7 12.51 -19.13 5.70
CA LEU A 7 11.92 -18.87 4.39
C LEU A 7 11.52 -20.20 3.76
N TYR A 8 10.42 -20.25 3.00
CA TYR A 8 10.01 -21.44 2.28
C TYR A 8 11.17 -21.94 1.37
N PHE A 9 11.87 -22.97 1.83
CA PHE A 9 13.03 -23.50 1.11
C PHE A 9 12.55 -24.34 -0.07
N VAL A 10 13.05 -24.01 -1.26
CA VAL A 10 12.86 -24.83 -2.45
C VAL A 10 14.20 -25.50 -2.78
N PRO A 11 14.27 -26.84 -2.85
CA PRO A 11 15.48 -27.55 -3.21
C PRO A 11 16.00 -27.15 -4.59
N ASP A 12 17.33 -27.09 -4.76
CA ASP A 12 17.93 -26.72 -6.04
C ASP A 12 17.62 -27.72 -7.17
N SER A 13 17.29 -28.96 -6.83
CA SER A 13 16.80 -29.97 -7.79
C SER A 13 15.50 -29.53 -8.50
N VAL A 14 14.66 -28.73 -7.84
CA VAL A 14 13.44 -28.16 -8.44
C VAL A 14 13.77 -26.98 -9.35
N LYS A 15 14.80 -26.20 -9.03
CA LYS A 15 15.16 -24.93 -9.72
C LYS A 15 15.95 -25.10 -11.01
N GLN A 16 15.92 -26.29 -11.63
CA GLN A 16 16.74 -26.61 -12.80
C GLN A 16 16.17 -26.02 -14.09
N LYS A 17 14.84 -26.04 -14.23
CA LYS A 17 14.15 -25.52 -15.42
C LYS A 17 14.12 -24.00 -15.46
N ARG A 18 13.97 -23.44 -16.68
CA ARG A 18 13.87 -21.98 -16.88
C ARG A 18 12.65 -21.37 -16.18
N ARG A 19 11.54 -22.10 -16.16
CA ARG A 19 10.22 -21.70 -15.65
C ARG A 19 9.80 -22.54 -14.45
N TRP A 20 10.76 -22.85 -13.58
CA TRP A 20 10.56 -23.78 -12.47
C TRP A 20 9.50 -23.30 -11.47
N VAL A 21 9.31 -21.99 -11.29
CA VAL A 21 8.32 -21.46 -10.34
C VAL A 21 6.92 -21.81 -10.81
N THR A 22 6.61 -21.55 -12.08
CA THR A 22 5.30 -21.89 -12.65
C THR A 22 5.06 -23.39 -12.58
N ASP A 23 6.05 -24.21 -12.98
CA ASP A 23 5.95 -25.68 -12.93
C ASP A 23 5.69 -26.15 -11.48
N TYR A 24 6.47 -25.66 -10.51
CA TYR A 24 6.36 -26.10 -9.12
C TYR A 24 5.10 -25.58 -8.44
N VAL A 25 4.70 -24.33 -8.64
CA VAL A 25 3.44 -23.80 -8.10
C VAL A 25 2.24 -24.59 -8.59
N SER A 26 2.26 -25.07 -9.84
CA SER A 26 1.16 -25.87 -10.39
C SER A 26 0.98 -27.24 -9.70
N THR A 27 1.97 -27.71 -8.93
CA THR A 27 1.87 -28.96 -8.16
C THR A 27 1.42 -28.76 -6.72
N LEU A 28 1.27 -27.52 -6.26
CA LEU A 28 0.91 -27.20 -4.87
C LEU A 28 -0.61 -27.06 -4.72
N ASP A 29 -1.13 -27.37 -3.54
CA ASP A 29 -2.55 -27.17 -3.23
C ASP A 29 -2.81 -25.74 -2.74
N PRO A 30 -3.55 -24.89 -3.47
CA PRO A 30 -3.84 -23.52 -3.05
C PRO A 30 -4.78 -23.40 -1.84
N GLU A 31 -5.41 -24.48 -1.35
CA GLU A 31 -6.16 -24.43 -0.08
C GLU A 31 -5.25 -24.51 1.15
N THR A 32 -4.21 -25.35 1.08
CA THR A 32 -3.39 -25.70 2.24
C THR A 32 -1.97 -25.14 2.15
N GLU A 33 -1.45 -24.91 0.94
CA GLU A 33 -0.08 -24.43 0.68
C GLU A 33 -0.06 -22.99 0.11
N TYR A 34 -1.13 -22.21 0.31
CA TYR A 34 -1.24 -20.84 -0.23
C TYR A 34 -0.08 -19.92 0.17
N GLU A 35 0.40 -20.00 1.41
CA GLU A 35 1.54 -19.20 1.87
C GLU A 35 2.83 -19.51 1.11
N LYS A 36 3.08 -20.81 0.88
CA LYS A 36 4.22 -21.31 0.13
C LYS A 36 4.13 -20.87 -1.33
N ILE A 37 2.96 -20.97 -1.96
CA ILE A 37 2.72 -20.46 -3.33
C ILE A 37 3.06 -18.97 -3.41
N MET A 38 2.50 -18.16 -2.51
CA MET A 38 2.72 -16.71 -2.50
C MET A 38 4.18 -16.36 -2.21
N SER A 39 4.82 -17.08 -1.30
CA SER A 39 6.24 -16.89 -0.99
C SER A 39 7.13 -17.20 -2.18
N ILE A 40 6.91 -18.31 -2.88
CA ILE A 40 7.72 -18.67 -4.05
C ILE A 40 7.55 -17.63 -5.16
N ILE A 41 6.33 -17.19 -5.44
CA ILE A 41 6.08 -16.15 -6.45
C ILE A 41 6.78 -14.84 -6.07
N ALA A 42 6.59 -14.38 -4.83
CA ALA A 42 7.18 -13.14 -4.34
C ALA A 42 8.71 -13.18 -4.32
N MET A 43 9.29 -14.28 -3.85
CA MET A 43 10.74 -14.41 -3.70
C MET A 43 11.45 -14.64 -5.04
N TYR A 44 10.85 -15.35 -6.00
CA TYR A 44 11.56 -15.81 -7.19
C TYR A 44 11.11 -15.14 -8.50
N GLN A 45 9.96 -14.46 -8.52
CA GLN A 45 9.46 -13.77 -9.73
C GLN A 45 9.29 -12.26 -9.56
N GLN A 46 9.26 -11.74 -8.34
CA GLN A 46 9.19 -10.30 -8.10
C GLN A 46 10.58 -9.64 -8.00
N ASP A 47 10.58 -8.35 -8.26
CA ASP A 47 11.71 -7.46 -8.09
C ASP A 47 11.26 -6.19 -7.34
N GLU A 48 12.24 -5.40 -6.90
CA GLU A 48 11.99 -4.18 -6.12
C GLU A 48 11.07 -3.23 -6.89
N ALA A 49 11.31 -2.99 -8.19
CA ALA A 49 10.54 -2.05 -9.00
C ALA A 49 9.07 -2.48 -9.14
N SER A 50 8.79 -3.78 -9.29
CA SER A 50 7.44 -4.35 -9.39
C SER A 50 6.70 -4.25 -8.05
N MET A 51 7.38 -4.49 -6.94
CA MET A 51 6.77 -4.34 -5.60
C MET A 51 6.51 -2.87 -5.26
N GLN A 52 7.42 -1.97 -5.64
CA GLN A 52 7.20 -0.53 -5.49
C GLN A 52 6.04 -0.04 -6.37
N LEU A 53 5.87 -0.60 -7.58
CA LEU A 53 4.71 -0.31 -8.44
C LEU A 53 3.41 -0.77 -7.78
N PHE A 54 3.42 -1.96 -7.19
CA PHE A 54 2.29 -2.48 -6.43
C PHE A 54 1.91 -1.56 -5.25
N ILE A 55 2.89 -1.10 -4.47
CA ILE A 55 2.65 -0.18 -3.35
C ILE A 55 2.13 1.17 -3.85
N ALA A 56 2.81 1.78 -4.82
CA ALA A 56 2.43 3.08 -5.35
C ALA A 56 1.04 3.05 -5.97
N SER A 57 0.71 2.00 -6.74
CA SER A 57 -0.62 1.87 -7.34
C SER A 57 -1.69 1.61 -6.28
N SER A 58 -1.46 0.68 -5.36
CA SER A 58 -2.42 0.38 -4.30
C SER A 58 -2.66 1.56 -3.36
N ALA A 59 -1.64 2.38 -3.07
CA ALA A 59 -1.79 3.62 -2.30
C ALA A 59 -2.84 4.56 -2.92
N VAL A 60 -2.86 4.68 -4.26
CA VAL A 60 -3.86 5.50 -4.96
C VAL A 60 -5.27 4.96 -4.77
N HIS A 61 -5.45 3.65 -4.62
CA HIS A 61 -6.74 3.04 -4.32
C HIS A 61 -7.12 3.27 -2.85
N VAL A 62 -6.28 2.81 -1.91
CA VAL A 62 -6.65 2.74 -0.47
C VAL A 62 -6.79 4.09 0.19
N LEU A 63 -6.14 5.12 -0.35
CA LEU A 63 -6.20 6.48 0.19
C LEU A 63 -7.30 7.32 -0.46
N MET A 64 -8.32 6.74 -1.10
CA MET A 64 -9.39 7.52 -1.73
C MET A 64 -10.22 8.36 -0.76
N PRO A 65 -10.72 7.83 0.37
CA PRO A 65 -11.40 8.66 1.35
C PRO A 65 -10.40 9.67 1.94
N ALA A 66 -10.78 10.94 2.02
CA ALA A 66 -9.94 11.99 2.62
C ALA A 66 -9.39 11.55 3.98
N TYR A 67 -10.26 11.07 4.88
CA TYR A 67 -9.87 10.60 6.20
C TYR A 67 -8.87 9.43 6.14
N GLY A 68 -8.90 8.57 5.13
CA GLY A 68 -7.91 7.51 4.94
C GLY A 68 -6.50 8.04 4.61
N ALA A 69 -6.41 9.21 3.98
CA ALA A 69 -5.14 9.88 3.67
C ALA A 69 -4.57 10.69 4.84
N GLU A 70 -5.42 11.18 5.75
CA GLU A 70 -5.01 12.05 6.86
C GLU A 70 -3.96 11.42 7.80
N PRO A 71 -4.00 10.12 8.16
CA PRO A 71 -2.93 9.48 8.93
C PRO A 71 -1.57 9.56 8.25
N VAL A 72 -1.52 9.45 6.92
CA VAL A 72 -0.27 9.53 6.17
C VAL A 72 0.21 10.98 6.09
N LEU A 73 -0.70 11.92 5.85
CA LEU A 73 -0.44 13.36 5.84
C LEU A 73 0.03 13.87 7.21
N PHE A 74 -0.61 13.43 8.29
CA PHE A 74 -0.27 13.76 9.67
C PHE A 74 1.18 13.43 9.98
N THR A 75 1.68 12.28 9.53
CA THR A 75 3.11 11.95 9.73
C THR A 75 4.04 12.76 8.82
N ASN A 76 3.53 13.28 7.70
CA ASN A 76 4.27 13.95 6.61
C ASN A 76 5.46 13.12 6.05
N ASN A 77 5.58 11.86 6.45
CA ASN A 77 6.73 11.02 6.15
C ASN A 77 6.76 10.65 4.67
N TYR A 78 5.61 10.41 4.03
CA TYR A 78 5.61 10.04 2.62
C TYR A 78 5.88 11.25 1.70
N ILE A 79 5.45 12.45 2.07
CA ILE A 79 5.71 13.64 1.25
C ILE A 79 7.20 14.02 1.34
N ARG A 80 7.77 14.03 2.56
CA ARG A 80 9.16 14.47 2.78
C ARG A 80 10.20 13.36 2.58
N ARG A 81 9.88 12.13 2.98
CA ARG A 81 10.81 10.98 3.02
C ARG A 81 10.21 9.75 2.30
N PRO A 82 9.74 9.89 1.05
CA PRO A 82 9.00 8.84 0.36
C PRO A 82 9.81 7.54 0.18
N ASN A 83 11.11 7.59 -0.08
CA ASN A 83 11.92 6.38 -0.24
C ASN A 83 12.10 5.66 1.08
N GLN A 84 12.38 6.37 2.17
CA GLN A 84 12.44 5.78 3.51
C GLN A 84 11.09 5.15 3.89
N ARG A 85 9.99 5.87 3.69
CA ARG A 85 8.66 5.38 4.03
C ARG A 85 8.28 4.15 3.21
N ASN A 86 8.65 4.12 1.92
CA ASN A 86 8.44 2.97 1.06
C ASN A 86 9.25 1.74 1.52
N GLN A 87 10.53 1.91 1.89
CA GLN A 87 11.33 0.82 2.47
C GLN A 87 10.71 0.26 3.75
N ASN A 88 10.16 1.13 4.61
CA ASN A 88 9.48 0.69 5.84
C ASN A 88 8.20 -0.11 5.53
N THR A 89 7.43 0.32 4.53
CA THR A 89 6.24 -0.42 4.06
C THR A 89 6.63 -1.77 3.46
N LEU A 90 7.66 -1.80 2.62
CA LEU A 90 8.18 -3.03 2.01
C LEU A 90 8.63 -4.05 3.04
N THR A 91 9.13 -3.63 4.21
CA THR A 91 9.51 -4.56 5.28
C THR A 91 8.32 -5.42 5.73
N PHE A 92 7.12 -4.85 5.89
CA PHE A 92 5.93 -5.65 6.23
C PHE A 92 5.59 -6.65 5.13
N PHE A 93 5.52 -6.19 3.87
CA PHE A 93 5.22 -7.06 2.74
C PHE A 93 6.24 -8.18 2.57
N TRP A 94 7.53 -7.89 2.67
CA TRP A 94 8.56 -8.92 2.54
C TRP A 94 8.58 -9.88 3.72
N THR A 95 8.19 -9.46 4.92
CA THR A 95 7.96 -10.39 6.03
C THR A 95 6.77 -11.31 5.72
N TRP A 96 5.61 -10.77 5.36
CA TRP A 96 4.44 -11.59 5.04
C TRP A 96 4.70 -12.53 3.87
N PHE A 97 5.25 -12.04 2.75
CA PHE A 97 5.53 -12.88 1.59
C PHE A 97 6.67 -13.87 1.85
N GLY A 98 7.72 -13.48 2.58
CA GLY A 98 8.85 -14.36 2.84
C GLY A 98 8.51 -15.48 3.83
N LYS A 99 7.77 -15.15 4.89
CA LYS A 99 7.56 -16.04 6.05
C LYS A 99 6.14 -16.61 6.14
N GLY A 100 5.17 -15.99 5.48
CA GLY A 100 3.76 -16.35 5.58
C GLY A 100 3.04 -15.57 6.69
N PRO A 101 1.76 -15.22 6.50
CA PRO A 101 0.97 -14.47 7.47
C PRO A 101 0.65 -15.21 8.77
N SER A 102 0.57 -16.54 8.75
CA SER A 102 0.34 -17.37 9.95
C SER A 102 1.62 -17.71 10.73
N SER A 103 2.80 -17.40 10.17
CA SER A 103 4.08 -17.57 10.89
C SER A 103 4.20 -16.63 12.09
N ALA A 104 5.07 -16.97 13.05
CA ALA A 104 5.33 -16.12 14.20
C ALA A 104 5.82 -14.72 13.79
N GLU A 105 6.70 -14.65 12.77
CA GLU A 105 7.21 -13.39 12.22
C GLU A 105 6.13 -12.61 11.46
N GLY A 106 5.24 -13.29 10.74
CA GLY A 106 4.10 -12.69 10.04
C GLY A 106 3.10 -12.07 11.02
N ILE A 107 2.72 -12.82 12.06
CA ILE A 107 1.85 -12.36 13.14
C ILE A 107 2.48 -11.16 13.86
N GLU A 108 3.78 -11.24 14.18
CA GLU A 108 4.50 -10.14 14.83
C GLU A 108 4.59 -8.90 13.93
N ALA A 109 4.81 -9.06 12.62
CA ALA A 109 4.74 -7.96 11.68
C ALA A 109 3.36 -7.29 11.68
N THR A 110 2.28 -8.08 11.72
CA THR A 110 0.92 -7.54 11.80
C THR A 110 0.64 -6.84 13.13
N LYS A 111 1.14 -7.37 14.26
CA LYS A 111 1.05 -6.68 15.56
C LYS A 111 1.74 -5.32 15.54
N ARG A 112 2.95 -5.23 14.97
CA ARG A 112 3.65 -3.94 14.81
C ARG A 112 2.86 -2.96 13.95
N LEU A 113 2.19 -3.44 12.89
CA LEU A 113 1.31 -2.60 12.06
C LEU A 113 0.10 -2.11 12.86
N ASN A 114 -0.56 -2.98 13.63
CA ASN A 114 -1.69 -2.62 14.48
C ASN A 114 -1.29 -1.55 15.50
N HIS A 115 -0.15 -1.73 16.19
CA HIS A 115 0.36 -0.71 17.13
C HIS A 115 0.62 0.63 16.45
N LEU A 116 1.11 0.63 15.21
CA LEU A 116 1.31 1.85 14.44
C LEU A 116 -0.04 2.57 14.18
N HIS A 117 -1.05 1.83 13.71
CA HIS A 117 -2.39 2.39 13.48
C HIS A 117 -3.02 2.91 14.77
N GLN A 118 -2.98 2.14 15.86
CA GLN A 118 -3.50 2.55 17.17
C GLN A 118 -2.79 3.80 17.70
N ARG A 119 -1.46 3.88 17.56
CA ARG A 119 -0.72 5.08 17.96
C ARG A 119 -1.16 6.31 17.18
N ILE A 120 -1.37 6.19 15.86
CA ILE A 120 -1.84 7.32 15.05
C ILE A 120 -3.30 7.67 15.42
N ALA A 121 -4.16 6.67 15.65
CA ALA A 121 -5.56 6.86 16.06
C ALA A 121 -5.71 7.66 17.37
N LYS A 122 -4.73 7.58 18.29
CA LYS A 122 -4.70 8.43 19.50
C LYS A 122 -4.63 9.93 19.18
N HIS A 123 -3.99 10.30 18.07
CA HIS A 123 -3.90 11.69 17.62
C HIS A 123 -4.99 12.06 16.62
N LEU A 124 -5.59 11.07 15.95
CA LEU A 124 -6.67 11.26 14.99
C LEU A 124 -7.88 10.41 15.41
N PRO A 125 -8.68 10.84 16.41
CA PRO A 125 -9.81 10.07 16.90
C PRO A 125 -10.85 9.80 15.80
N GLY A 126 -11.25 8.55 15.65
CA GLY A 126 -12.20 8.11 14.62
C GLY A 126 -11.53 7.52 13.37
N HIS A 127 -10.23 7.72 13.20
CA HIS A 127 -9.45 7.03 12.17
C HIS A 127 -9.16 5.60 12.60
N PHE A 128 -9.02 4.70 11.61
CA PHE A 128 -8.73 3.27 11.85
C PHE A 128 -9.85 2.51 12.59
N GLU A 129 -11.08 3.05 12.65
CA GLU A 129 -12.20 2.38 13.34
C GLU A 129 -13.15 1.63 12.40
N PHE A 130 -13.06 1.82 11.09
CA PHE A 130 -13.99 1.22 10.14
C PHE A 130 -13.42 -0.05 9.53
N ASP A 131 -14.09 -1.19 9.76
CA ASP A 131 -13.74 -2.47 9.14
C ASP A 131 -13.59 -2.35 7.62
N SER A 132 -14.43 -1.50 7.02
CA SER A 132 -14.47 -1.30 5.58
C SER A 132 -13.17 -0.76 4.97
N ASP A 133 -12.38 0.03 5.72
CA ASP A 133 -11.10 0.56 5.25
C ASP A 133 -10.06 -0.56 5.12
N TYR A 134 -10.02 -1.42 6.13
CA TYR A 134 -9.14 -2.58 6.18
C TYR A 134 -9.53 -3.63 5.14
N ILE A 135 -10.84 -3.93 5.05
CA ILE A 135 -11.37 -4.86 4.06
C ILE A 135 -11.05 -4.35 2.66
N TYR A 136 -11.31 -3.07 2.36
CA TYR A 136 -11.00 -2.51 1.05
C TYR A 136 -9.50 -2.61 0.73
N THR A 137 -8.65 -2.27 1.69
CA THR A 137 -7.19 -2.34 1.53
C THR A 137 -6.73 -3.75 1.16
N LEU A 138 -7.17 -4.76 1.92
CA LEU A 138 -6.80 -6.15 1.67
C LEU A 138 -7.46 -6.73 0.42
N ALA A 139 -8.72 -6.40 0.13
CA ALA A 139 -9.40 -6.80 -1.11
C ALA A 139 -8.73 -6.17 -2.34
N CYS A 140 -8.27 -4.92 -2.23
CA CYS A 140 -7.51 -4.24 -3.27
C CYS A 140 -6.20 -4.99 -3.53
N PHE A 141 -5.42 -5.31 -2.49
CA PHE A 141 -4.18 -6.09 -2.63
C PHE A 141 -4.42 -7.46 -3.26
N THR A 142 -5.51 -8.14 -2.89
CA THR A 142 -5.90 -9.42 -3.47
C THR A 142 -6.16 -9.32 -4.98
N THR A 143 -6.81 -8.24 -5.42
CA THR A 143 -7.38 -8.17 -6.77
C THR A 143 -6.61 -7.31 -7.76
N ILE A 144 -5.77 -6.38 -7.30
CA ILE A 144 -5.17 -5.33 -8.13
C ILE A 144 -4.38 -5.87 -9.33
N GLN A 145 -3.65 -6.98 -9.15
CA GLN A 145 -2.90 -7.59 -10.26
C GLN A 145 -3.83 -8.18 -11.32
N ASN A 146 -4.89 -8.89 -10.91
CA ASN A 146 -5.88 -9.44 -11.86
C ASN A 146 -6.59 -8.33 -12.63
N ARG A 147 -6.98 -7.26 -11.93
CA ARG A 147 -7.62 -6.09 -12.52
C ARG A 147 -6.71 -5.39 -13.53
N LEU A 148 -5.39 -5.32 -13.26
CA LEU A 148 -4.41 -4.79 -14.22
C LEU A 148 -4.26 -5.68 -15.46
N LEU A 149 -4.24 -7.01 -15.31
CA LEU A 149 -4.20 -7.94 -16.44
C LEU A 149 -5.44 -7.81 -17.33
N LYS A 150 -6.64 -7.75 -16.74
CA LYS A 150 -7.90 -7.47 -17.44
C LYS A 150 -7.81 -6.15 -18.22
N ARG A 151 -7.33 -5.07 -17.59
CA ARG A 151 -7.15 -3.75 -18.23
C ARG A 151 -6.14 -3.77 -19.40
N LEU A 152 -5.15 -4.64 -19.37
CA LEU A 152 -4.19 -4.83 -20.46
C LEU A 152 -4.75 -5.71 -21.61
N GLY A 153 -5.89 -6.37 -21.40
CA GLY A 153 -6.42 -7.39 -22.31
C GLY A 153 -5.49 -8.61 -22.36
N LEU A 154 -5.01 -9.02 -21.20
CA LEU A 154 -4.25 -10.24 -20.97
C LEU A 154 -5.14 -11.28 -20.26
N PRO A 155 -4.78 -12.58 -20.31
CA PRO A 155 -5.44 -13.59 -19.49
C PRO A 155 -5.42 -13.21 -18.01
N GLU A 156 -6.46 -13.62 -17.29
CA GLU A 156 -6.54 -13.47 -15.84
C GLU A 156 -5.41 -14.23 -15.12
N LEU A 157 -5.27 -13.97 -13.83
CA LEU A 157 -4.39 -14.76 -12.98
C LEU A 157 -4.75 -16.25 -13.06
N ASP A 158 -3.71 -17.07 -13.04
CA ASP A 158 -3.84 -18.52 -12.92
C ASP A 158 -4.74 -18.88 -11.71
N PRO A 159 -5.68 -19.84 -11.83
CA PRO A 159 -6.61 -20.16 -10.75
C PRO A 159 -5.95 -20.56 -9.43
N VAL A 160 -4.80 -21.25 -9.46
CA VAL A 160 -4.02 -21.61 -8.27
C VAL A 160 -3.49 -20.35 -7.59
N ILE A 161 -2.92 -19.43 -8.37
CA ILE A 161 -2.38 -18.16 -7.86
C ILE A 161 -3.51 -17.27 -7.33
N LYS A 162 -4.63 -17.17 -8.07
CA LYS A 162 -5.80 -16.38 -7.67
C LYS A 162 -6.32 -16.82 -6.30
N LYS A 163 -6.50 -18.13 -6.12
CA LYS A 163 -6.97 -18.74 -4.88
C LYS A 163 -5.97 -18.60 -3.73
N ALA A 164 -4.69 -18.84 -4.00
CA ALA A 164 -3.64 -18.65 -3.00
C ALA A 164 -3.54 -17.19 -2.54
N THR A 165 -3.65 -16.22 -3.46
CA THR A 165 -3.64 -14.78 -3.15
C THR A 165 -4.80 -14.42 -2.23
N TYR A 166 -6.01 -14.91 -2.53
CA TYR A 166 -7.18 -14.71 -1.67
C TYR A 166 -6.95 -15.24 -0.25
N LYS A 167 -6.56 -16.52 -0.11
CA LYS A 167 -6.31 -17.15 1.20
C LYS A 167 -5.23 -16.43 1.99
N PHE A 168 -4.17 -15.99 1.32
CA PHE A 168 -3.06 -15.27 1.93
C PHE A 168 -3.51 -13.95 2.59
N PHE A 169 -4.28 -13.11 1.88
CA PHE A 169 -4.77 -11.86 2.47
C PHE A 169 -5.94 -12.07 3.44
N ALA A 170 -6.75 -13.11 3.26
CA ALA A 170 -7.73 -13.52 4.26
C ALA A 170 -7.06 -13.90 5.59
N GLU A 171 -5.91 -14.60 5.54
CA GLU A 171 -5.13 -14.95 6.73
C GLU A 171 -4.54 -13.71 7.40
N ILE A 172 -4.01 -12.75 6.64
CA ILE A 172 -3.58 -11.45 7.20
C ILE A 172 -4.73 -10.77 7.95
N CYS A 173 -5.93 -10.74 7.36
CA CYS A 173 -7.09 -10.05 7.90
C CYS A 173 -7.43 -10.52 9.33
N LYS A 174 -7.31 -11.81 9.63
CA LYS A 174 -7.57 -12.39 10.97
C LYS A 174 -6.73 -11.75 12.08
N HIS A 175 -5.58 -11.20 11.74
CA HIS A 175 -4.64 -10.59 12.69
C HIS A 175 -4.72 -9.07 12.74
N ILE A 176 -5.49 -8.44 11.86
CA ILE A 176 -5.64 -6.98 11.83
C ILE A 176 -6.56 -6.52 12.95
N ARG A 177 -6.18 -5.41 13.58
CA ARG A 177 -6.96 -4.73 14.63
C ARG A 177 -7.26 -3.30 14.21
N LYS A 178 -8.44 -2.83 14.62
CA LYS A 178 -8.87 -1.43 14.57
C LYS A 178 -8.07 -0.56 15.54
N GLY A 179 -8.22 0.76 15.42
CA GLY A 179 -7.61 1.74 16.33
C GLY A 179 -7.99 1.53 17.80
N SER A 180 -9.20 1.00 18.04
CA SER A 180 -9.74 0.57 19.33
C SER A 180 -9.23 -0.79 19.83
N ASP A 181 -8.29 -1.41 19.12
CA ASP A 181 -7.76 -2.76 19.38
C ASP A 181 -8.82 -3.88 19.26
N THR A 182 -9.90 -3.62 18.54
CA THR A 182 -10.93 -4.62 18.22
C THR A 182 -10.61 -5.35 16.91
N PRO A 183 -10.99 -6.63 16.75
CA PRO A 183 -10.80 -7.37 15.49
C PRO A 183 -11.50 -6.69 14.31
N VAL A 184 -10.89 -6.77 13.12
CA VAL A 184 -11.59 -6.50 11.86
C VAL A 184 -12.41 -7.73 11.46
N GLU A 185 -13.66 -7.52 11.08
CA GLU A 185 -14.60 -8.58 10.70
C GLU A 185 -15.17 -8.34 9.30
N GLY A 186 -15.66 -9.40 8.64
CA GLY A 186 -16.38 -9.27 7.36
C GLY A 186 -15.50 -9.21 6.11
N TYR A 187 -14.32 -9.84 6.12
CA TYR A 187 -13.55 -10.03 4.88
C TYR A 187 -14.35 -10.89 3.88
N PRO A 188 -14.38 -10.56 2.57
CA PRO A 188 -15.16 -11.31 1.60
C PRO A 188 -14.80 -12.80 1.51
N ASP A 189 -15.79 -13.63 1.17
CA ASP A 189 -15.66 -15.11 1.20
C ASP A 189 -15.01 -15.70 -0.06
N SER A 190 -14.64 -14.87 -1.04
CA SER A 190 -13.98 -15.31 -2.27
C SER A 190 -13.19 -14.20 -2.95
N PHE A 191 -12.36 -14.57 -3.93
CA PHE A 191 -11.63 -13.61 -4.77
C PHE A 191 -12.59 -12.71 -5.55
N GLU A 192 -13.65 -13.29 -6.13
CA GLU A 192 -14.67 -12.57 -6.89
C GLU A 192 -15.44 -11.60 -5.99
N ALA A 193 -15.77 -12.01 -4.76
CA ALA A 193 -16.39 -11.12 -3.79
C ALA A 193 -15.46 -9.96 -3.37
N CYS A 194 -14.14 -10.18 -3.33
CA CYS A 194 -13.17 -9.08 -3.18
C CYS A 194 -13.19 -8.13 -4.38
N GLU A 195 -13.32 -8.62 -5.61
CA GLU A 195 -13.42 -7.76 -6.82
C GLU A 195 -14.69 -6.91 -6.75
N GLU A 196 -15.84 -7.52 -6.44
CA GLU A 196 -17.12 -6.83 -6.29
C GLU A 196 -17.09 -5.79 -5.16
N TYR A 197 -16.49 -6.14 -4.02
CA TYR A 197 -16.30 -5.22 -2.90
C TYR A 197 -15.46 -4.01 -3.32
N CYS A 198 -14.34 -4.23 -4.02
CA CYS A 198 -13.49 -3.14 -4.52
C CYS A 198 -14.27 -2.22 -5.46
N GLU A 199 -15.04 -2.78 -6.39
CA GLU A 199 -15.84 -1.99 -7.31
C GLU A 199 -16.93 -1.18 -6.60
N LYS A 200 -17.61 -1.77 -5.62
CA LYS A 200 -18.64 -1.08 -4.82
C LYS A 200 -18.02 0.06 -4.03
N TRP A 201 -16.89 -0.20 -3.37
CA TRP A 201 -16.15 0.81 -2.62
C TRP A 201 -15.70 1.95 -3.54
N GLU A 202 -15.15 1.64 -4.72
CA GLU A 202 -14.62 2.63 -5.64
C GLU A 202 -15.68 3.52 -6.30
N ARG A 203 -16.92 3.03 -6.40
CA ARG A 203 -18.08 3.81 -6.87
C ARG A 203 -18.69 4.70 -5.80
N TRP A 204 -18.30 4.54 -4.54
CA TRP A 204 -18.82 5.38 -3.46
C TRP A 204 -18.30 6.82 -3.61
N ASP A 205 -19.13 7.79 -3.23
CA ASP A 205 -18.80 9.22 -3.25
C ASP A 205 -17.81 9.56 -2.12
N HIS A 206 -16.55 9.18 -2.32
CA HIS A 206 -15.48 9.53 -1.43
C HIS A 206 -15.19 11.02 -1.52
N ARG A 207 -15.09 11.68 -0.38
CA ARG A 207 -14.59 13.06 -0.36
C ARG A 207 -13.09 13.07 -0.56
N MET A 208 -12.61 14.00 -1.39
CA MET A 208 -11.20 14.28 -1.61
C MET A 208 -10.76 15.56 -0.90
N SER A 209 -9.52 15.59 -0.40
CA SER A 209 -8.88 16.82 0.11
C SER A 209 -7.71 17.26 -0.80
N VAL A 210 -7.44 18.58 -0.89
CA VAL A 210 -6.33 19.08 -1.71
C VAL A 210 -4.97 18.49 -1.27
N PRO A 211 -4.65 18.42 0.04
CA PRO A 211 -3.50 17.67 0.56
C PRO A 211 -3.32 16.26 0.03
N GLN A 212 -4.43 15.52 -0.10
CA GLN A 212 -4.40 14.14 -0.58
C GLN A 212 -3.92 14.06 -2.03
N GLN A 213 -4.19 15.06 -2.88
CA GLN A 213 -3.65 15.10 -4.24
C GLN A 213 -2.11 15.13 -4.25
N ASP A 214 -1.50 15.94 -3.38
CA ASP A 214 -0.04 16.04 -3.26
C ASP A 214 0.56 14.72 -2.74
N LEU A 215 -0.12 14.09 -1.78
CA LEU A 215 0.28 12.78 -1.28
C LEU A 215 0.28 11.72 -2.39
N ILE A 216 -0.80 11.63 -3.18
CA ILE A 216 -0.87 10.66 -4.29
C ILE A 216 0.23 10.93 -5.32
N LYS A 217 0.50 12.19 -5.65
CA LYS A 217 1.64 12.55 -6.50
C LYS A 217 2.97 12.09 -5.91
N ALA A 218 3.18 12.24 -4.59
CA ALA A 218 4.40 11.79 -3.93
C ALA A 218 4.61 10.26 -4.04
N PHE A 219 3.54 9.46 -3.94
CA PHE A 219 3.59 8.00 -4.22
C PHE A 219 4.02 7.70 -5.65
N MET A 220 3.37 8.33 -6.62
CA MET A 220 3.65 8.10 -8.04
C MET A 220 5.07 8.54 -8.41
N ASP A 221 5.48 9.74 -7.98
CA ASP A 221 6.79 10.31 -8.26
C ASP A 221 7.92 9.49 -7.61
N GLN A 222 7.71 8.95 -6.40
CA GLN A 222 8.70 8.10 -5.75
C GLN A 222 8.99 6.86 -6.60
N TRP A 223 7.95 6.16 -7.06
CA TRP A 223 8.12 4.97 -7.88
C TRP A 223 8.82 5.29 -9.19
N VAL A 224 8.42 6.39 -9.86
CA VAL A 224 9.03 6.83 -11.10
C VAL A 224 10.52 7.11 -10.90
N ALA A 225 10.89 7.90 -9.88
CA ALA A 225 12.28 8.25 -9.59
C ALA A 225 13.13 7.03 -9.17
N ALA A 226 12.53 6.05 -8.51
CA ALA A 226 13.22 4.83 -8.10
C ALA A 226 13.40 3.82 -9.25
N SER A 227 12.51 3.83 -10.25
CA SER A 227 12.47 2.81 -11.31
C SER A 227 13.06 3.28 -12.63
N PHE A 228 13.15 4.60 -12.86
CA PHE A 228 13.60 5.17 -14.14
C PHE A 228 14.72 6.19 -13.93
N PRO A 229 15.73 6.24 -14.82
CA PRO A 229 16.67 7.34 -14.83
C PRO A 229 15.95 8.65 -15.18
N PRO A 230 16.50 9.83 -14.78
CA PRO A 230 15.85 11.14 -14.99
C PRO A 230 15.35 11.37 -16.42
N ALA A 231 16.13 10.96 -17.43
CA ALA A 231 15.77 11.14 -18.83
C ALA A 231 14.56 10.31 -19.28
N LEU A 232 14.17 9.27 -18.53
CA LEU A 232 13.06 8.36 -18.84
C LEU A 232 11.90 8.45 -17.83
N GLU A 233 11.94 9.38 -16.88
CA GLU A 233 10.87 9.57 -15.88
C GLU A 233 9.49 9.81 -16.53
N PHE A 234 9.45 10.40 -17.73
CA PHE A 234 8.20 10.61 -18.46
C PHE A 234 7.52 9.29 -18.87
N ILE A 235 8.31 8.24 -19.18
CA ILE A 235 7.79 6.89 -19.49
C ILE A 235 7.21 6.27 -18.23
N GLY A 236 7.94 6.37 -17.11
CA GLY A 236 7.44 5.96 -15.80
C GLY A 236 6.10 6.61 -15.49
N ASN A 237 6.00 7.93 -15.64
CA ASN A 237 4.74 8.66 -15.46
C ASN A 237 3.62 8.09 -16.34
N TRP A 238 3.83 7.84 -17.63
CA TRP A 238 2.78 7.24 -18.46
C TRP A 238 2.34 5.87 -17.94
N ILE A 239 3.29 5.04 -17.50
CA ILE A 239 3.03 3.69 -16.97
C ILE A 239 2.19 3.76 -15.69
N ILE A 240 2.64 4.47 -14.65
CA ILE A 240 1.91 4.51 -13.37
C ILE A 240 0.52 5.11 -13.54
N TYR A 241 0.36 6.18 -14.31
CA TYR A 241 -0.96 6.75 -14.60
C TYR A 241 -1.85 5.77 -15.41
N PHE A 242 -1.26 4.91 -16.26
CA PHE A 242 -2.06 3.90 -16.95
C PHE A 242 -2.57 2.80 -16.00
N THR A 243 -1.76 2.42 -15.00
CA THR A 243 -2.15 1.37 -14.04
C THR A 243 -3.37 1.74 -13.21
N ILE A 244 -3.63 3.03 -13.00
CA ILE A 244 -4.77 3.52 -12.22
C ILE A 244 -6.00 3.70 -13.14
N PRO A 245 -7.21 3.27 -12.70
CA PRO A 245 -8.46 3.59 -13.40
C PRO A 245 -8.70 5.10 -13.55
N ASP A 246 -9.23 5.50 -14.70
CA ASP A 246 -9.42 6.92 -15.05
C ASP A 246 -10.36 7.65 -14.07
N HIS A 247 -11.35 6.97 -13.48
CA HIS A 247 -12.26 7.56 -12.49
C HIS A 247 -11.55 7.87 -11.16
N ILE A 248 -10.62 7.02 -10.73
CA ILE A 248 -9.79 7.25 -9.53
C ILE A 248 -8.82 8.41 -9.78
N LEU A 249 -8.21 8.50 -10.95
CA LEU A 249 -7.37 9.66 -11.28
C LEU A 249 -8.19 10.97 -11.26
N LYS A 250 -9.42 10.94 -11.79
CA LYS A 250 -10.33 12.10 -11.75
C LYS A 250 -10.69 12.49 -10.31
N HIS A 251 -10.91 11.53 -9.41
CA HIS A 251 -11.14 11.76 -7.97
C HIS A 251 -10.04 12.65 -7.37
N TYR A 252 -8.78 12.32 -7.64
CA TYR A 252 -7.62 13.12 -7.19
C TYR A 252 -7.32 14.34 -8.08
N ARG A 253 -8.20 14.73 -8.99
CA ARG A 253 -7.99 15.81 -9.99
C ARG A 253 -6.69 15.63 -10.79
N LEU A 254 -6.26 14.38 -10.99
CA LEU A 254 -5.14 14.01 -11.85
C LEU A 254 -5.65 13.72 -13.25
N LYS A 255 -4.90 14.15 -14.26
CA LYS A 255 -5.26 13.94 -15.66
C LYS A 255 -4.78 12.54 -16.08
N PRO A 256 -5.66 11.64 -16.56
CA PRO A 256 -5.25 10.36 -17.11
C PRO A 256 -4.31 10.51 -18.29
N THR A 257 -3.42 9.55 -18.50
CA THR A 257 -2.64 9.45 -19.73
C THR A 257 -3.59 9.25 -20.91
N LYS A 258 -3.44 10.06 -21.97
CA LYS A 258 -4.25 10.04 -23.19
C LYS A 258 -3.39 9.81 -24.43
N GLY A 259 -4.05 9.48 -25.55
CA GLY A 259 -3.43 9.40 -26.88
C GLY A 259 -2.20 8.51 -26.92
N PHE A 260 -1.12 9.06 -27.49
CA PHE A 260 0.15 8.37 -27.69
C PHE A 260 0.73 7.80 -26.38
N GLY A 261 0.84 8.60 -25.32
CA GLY A 261 1.39 8.12 -24.04
C GLY A 261 0.61 6.94 -23.46
N ARG A 262 -0.72 6.92 -23.62
CA ARG A 262 -1.57 5.81 -23.16
C ARG A 262 -1.33 4.55 -23.97
N PHE A 263 -1.22 4.70 -25.29
CA PHE A 263 -0.88 3.60 -26.19
C PHE A 263 0.48 3.00 -25.82
N PHE A 264 1.51 3.82 -25.60
CA PHE A 264 2.84 3.33 -25.21
C PHE A 264 2.83 2.69 -23.83
N ALA A 265 2.25 3.32 -22.81
CA ALA A 265 2.16 2.73 -21.48
C ALA A 265 1.48 1.35 -21.49
N ARG A 266 0.35 1.22 -22.18
CA ARG A 266 -0.36 -0.05 -22.34
C ARG A 266 0.53 -1.11 -22.98
N ASN A 267 1.17 -0.78 -24.11
CA ASN A 267 1.96 -1.75 -24.85
C ASN A 267 3.26 -2.12 -24.13
N ILE A 268 3.94 -1.17 -23.49
CA ILE A 268 5.14 -1.44 -22.68
C ILE A 268 4.78 -2.37 -21.52
N LEU A 269 3.73 -2.08 -20.76
CA LEU A 269 3.28 -2.96 -19.68
C LEU A 269 2.86 -4.33 -20.20
N LYS A 270 2.05 -4.38 -21.27
CA LYS A 270 1.60 -5.65 -21.85
C LYS A 270 2.78 -6.51 -22.29
N LEU A 271 3.76 -5.92 -22.98
CA LEU A 271 4.98 -6.60 -23.40
C LEU A 271 5.83 -7.01 -22.20
N ALA A 272 5.93 -6.19 -21.15
CA ALA A 272 6.64 -6.55 -19.93
C ALA A 272 6.00 -7.76 -19.22
N PHE A 273 4.67 -7.83 -19.13
CA PHE A 273 3.95 -8.99 -18.60
C PHE A 273 4.12 -10.24 -19.46
N ILE A 274 4.02 -10.13 -20.79
CA ILE A 274 4.26 -11.25 -21.71
C ILE A 274 5.71 -11.72 -21.61
N PHE A 275 6.66 -10.79 -21.56
CA PHE A 275 8.07 -11.08 -21.38
C PHE A 275 8.32 -11.80 -20.06
N LYS A 276 7.81 -11.28 -18.94
CA LYS A 276 7.95 -11.90 -17.62
C LYS A 276 7.28 -13.26 -17.51
N SER A 277 6.12 -13.46 -18.14
CA SER A 277 5.36 -14.72 -18.04
C SER A 277 5.86 -15.82 -18.98
N LYS A 278 6.30 -15.48 -20.19
CA LYS A 278 6.68 -16.48 -21.20
C LYS A 278 8.19 -16.64 -21.37
N PHE A 279 8.95 -15.56 -21.17
CA PHE A 279 10.35 -15.52 -21.56
C PHE A 279 11.29 -15.36 -20.36
N ALA A 280 11.03 -14.51 -19.38
CA ALA A 280 11.97 -14.30 -18.28
C ALA A 280 12.27 -15.61 -17.53
N LYS A 281 13.54 -15.83 -17.19
CA LYS A 281 13.96 -16.97 -16.38
C LYS A 281 13.60 -16.70 -14.92
N ASP A 282 13.02 -17.69 -14.26
CA ASP A 282 12.78 -17.61 -12.83
C ASP A 282 14.10 -17.55 -12.07
N GLN A 283 14.10 -16.78 -10.99
CA GLN A 283 15.30 -16.57 -10.20
C GLN A 283 15.63 -17.84 -9.41
N LYS A 284 16.91 -18.08 -9.15
CA LYS A 284 17.36 -19.24 -8.35
C LYS A 284 17.62 -18.89 -6.89
N ILE A 285 17.91 -17.62 -6.64
CA ILE A 285 18.17 -17.04 -5.32
C ILE A 285 16.93 -16.23 -4.93
N PRO A 286 16.37 -16.44 -3.74
CA PRO A 286 15.18 -15.71 -3.29
C PRO A 286 15.47 -14.22 -3.17
N PHE A 287 14.45 -13.39 -3.41
CA PHE A 287 14.60 -11.94 -3.48
C PHE A 287 15.15 -11.35 -2.19
N ILE A 288 14.75 -11.88 -1.03
CA ILE A 288 15.19 -11.37 0.27
C ILE A 288 16.70 -11.51 0.50
N GLU A 289 17.35 -12.56 -0.03
CA GLU A 289 18.80 -12.77 0.10
C GLU A 289 19.62 -11.79 -0.75
N ARG A 290 19.06 -11.35 -1.87
CA ARG A 290 19.70 -10.39 -2.78
C ARG A 290 19.24 -8.95 -2.57
N ARG A 291 18.20 -8.74 -1.75
CA ARG A 291 17.64 -7.41 -1.48
C ARG A 291 18.66 -6.62 -0.69
N LYS A 292 19.09 -5.48 -1.24
CA LYS A 292 19.96 -4.54 -0.53
C LYS A 292 19.09 -3.51 0.18
N GLN A 293 19.09 -3.53 1.50
CA GLN A 293 18.55 -2.40 2.25
C GLN A 293 19.44 -1.18 2.00
N LEU A 294 18.83 -0.06 1.63
CA LEU A 294 19.54 1.19 1.42
C LEU A 294 19.94 1.77 2.78
N SER A 295 21.16 2.26 2.90
CA SER A 295 21.59 2.93 4.12
C SER A 295 20.83 4.26 4.31
N LYS A 296 20.77 4.74 5.56
CA LYS A 296 20.16 6.03 5.90
C LYS A 296 20.74 7.18 5.06
N ALA A 297 22.06 7.17 4.80
CA ALA A 297 22.71 8.18 3.97
C ALA A 297 22.22 8.16 2.51
N VAL A 298 22.04 6.97 1.93
CA VAL A 298 21.50 6.82 0.57
C VAL A 298 20.04 7.27 0.52
N LEU A 299 19.22 6.85 1.48
CA LEU A 299 17.81 7.26 1.57
C LEU A 299 17.68 8.78 1.74
N ASN A 300 18.50 9.39 2.59
CA ASN A 300 18.54 10.84 2.75
C ASN A 300 18.88 11.55 1.44
N LYS A 301 19.83 11.03 0.65
CA LYS A 301 20.18 11.59 -0.67
C LYS A 301 19.02 11.47 -1.65
N LEU A 302 18.36 10.31 -1.72
CA LEU A 302 17.21 10.09 -2.60
C LEU A 302 16.03 10.99 -2.24
N ASP A 303 15.80 11.18 -0.94
CA ASP A 303 14.69 12.00 -0.44
C ASP A 303 15.00 13.51 -0.45
N ALA A 304 16.22 13.94 -0.81
CA ALA A 304 16.57 15.36 -0.85
C ALA A 304 15.68 16.16 -1.83
N LYS A 305 15.48 15.64 -3.04
CA LYS A 305 14.58 16.24 -4.05
C LYS A 305 13.13 16.27 -3.57
N SER A 306 12.69 15.28 -2.79
CA SER A 306 11.33 15.24 -2.23
C SER A 306 11.16 16.26 -1.11
N ARG A 307 12.16 16.43 -0.21
CA ARG A 307 12.16 17.49 0.79
C ARG A 307 12.14 18.87 0.17
N GLU A 308 12.96 19.13 -0.85
CA GLU A 308 12.97 20.42 -1.55
C GLU A 308 11.60 20.75 -2.16
N ARG A 309 10.96 19.76 -2.81
CA ARG A 309 9.60 19.91 -3.36
C ARG A 309 8.57 20.15 -2.26
N ALA A 310 8.68 19.40 -1.16
CA ALA A 310 7.82 19.55 0.00
C ALA A 310 7.94 20.96 0.60
N ASP A 311 9.16 21.45 0.83
CA ASP A 311 9.43 22.78 1.36
C ASP A 311 8.84 23.88 0.46
N LYS A 312 9.04 23.78 -0.87
CA LYS A 312 8.47 24.71 -1.86
C LYS A 312 6.94 24.71 -1.87
N ALA A 313 6.32 23.58 -1.53
CA ALA A 313 4.88 23.42 -1.45
C ALA A 313 4.30 23.70 -0.06
N GLY A 314 5.13 24.09 0.92
CA GLY A 314 4.72 24.40 2.29
C GLY A 314 4.59 23.18 3.22
N TRP A 315 5.04 22.00 2.79
CA TRP A 315 5.02 20.75 3.55
C TRP A 315 6.21 20.65 4.53
N THR A 316 6.32 21.57 5.48
CA THR A 316 7.51 21.71 6.34
C THR A 316 7.49 20.85 7.61
N LYS A 317 6.31 20.61 8.19
CA LYS A 317 6.13 19.79 9.41
C LYS A 317 4.98 18.78 9.27
N GLY A 318 4.98 17.75 10.12
CA GLY A 318 3.82 16.87 10.31
C GLY A 318 2.81 17.47 11.30
N GLY A 319 1.98 16.62 11.90
CA GLY A 319 0.95 17.01 12.86
C GLY A 319 -0.36 17.44 12.23
N HIS A 320 -1.26 17.99 13.04
CA HIS A 320 -2.59 18.41 12.60
C HIS A 320 -2.56 19.48 11.51
N GLU A 321 -1.57 20.37 11.53
CA GLU A 321 -1.42 21.39 10.49
C GLU A 321 -1.29 20.77 9.10
N ALA A 322 -0.58 19.64 8.98
CA ALA A 322 -0.41 18.89 7.73
C ALA A 322 -1.71 18.27 7.19
N VAL A 323 -2.71 18.06 8.06
CA VAL A 323 -4.03 17.52 7.70
C VAL A 323 -4.96 18.62 7.17
N TYR A 324 -4.81 19.85 7.68
CA TYR A 324 -5.71 20.97 7.38
C TYR A 324 -5.10 22.07 6.48
N VAL A 325 -3.93 21.83 5.86
CA VAL A 325 -3.32 22.82 4.96
C VAL A 325 -4.22 23.09 3.76
N THR A 326 -4.72 24.32 3.67
CA THR A 326 -5.27 24.85 2.42
C THR A 326 -4.26 25.77 1.75
N LYS A 327 -4.40 25.91 0.42
CA LYS A 327 -3.56 26.79 -0.40
C LYS A 327 -3.73 28.24 0.08
N GLY A 328 -2.70 28.80 0.72
CA GLY A 328 -2.73 30.17 1.30
C GLY A 328 -2.38 30.26 2.79
N GLY A 329 -2.05 29.16 3.46
CA GLY A 329 -1.54 29.20 4.84
C GLY A 329 -2.57 29.60 5.89
N HIS A 330 -3.86 29.53 5.56
CA HIS A 330 -4.93 29.69 6.55
C HIS A 330 -5.42 28.32 6.97
N SER A 331 -5.18 28.01 8.25
CA SER A 331 -5.80 26.89 8.94
C SER A 331 -7.31 27.12 8.93
N ILE A 332 -8.05 26.29 8.21
CA ILE A 332 -9.46 26.14 8.52
C ILE A 332 -9.46 25.25 9.76
N SER A 333 -9.84 25.79 10.91
CA SER A 333 -9.98 25.07 12.19
C SER A 333 -11.02 23.94 12.16
N ALA A 334 -11.50 23.52 10.98
CA ALA A 334 -12.47 22.48 10.82
C ALA A 334 -12.41 21.93 9.38
N CYS A 335 -11.97 20.68 9.21
CA CYS A 335 -12.25 19.95 7.98
C CYS A 335 -13.78 19.80 7.85
N PRO A 336 -14.41 20.22 6.74
CA PRO A 336 -15.85 20.02 6.51
C PRO A 336 -16.27 18.55 6.50
N VAL A 337 -15.30 17.63 6.47
CA VAL A 337 -15.51 16.19 6.61
C VAL A 337 -15.94 15.83 8.03
N MET A 338 -15.43 16.50 9.07
CA MET A 338 -15.85 16.27 10.46
C MET A 338 -17.22 16.89 10.80
N HIS A 339 -17.73 17.81 9.97
CA HIS A 339 -19.03 18.50 10.21
C HIS A 339 -20.10 18.23 9.17
N GLY A 340 -19.75 17.76 7.97
CA GLY A 340 -20.72 17.56 6.89
C GLY A 340 -21.17 16.11 6.83
N ASN A 341 -22.26 15.76 7.52
CA ASN A 341 -22.93 14.44 7.45
C ASN A 341 -21.95 13.28 7.29
N PHE A 342 -20.89 13.24 8.12
CA PHE A 342 -20.41 11.95 8.59
C PHE A 342 -21.64 11.30 9.19
N ASP A 343 -22.01 10.12 8.72
CA ASP A 343 -23.17 9.40 9.22
C ASP A 343 -22.91 9.11 10.70
N LYS A 344 -23.34 10.05 11.57
CA LYS A 344 -23.22 9.95 13.02
C LYS A 344 -23.85 8.65 13.53
N GLN A 345 -24.66 7.98 12.71
CA GLN A 345 -25.24 6.67 12.98
C GLN A 345 -24.22 5.52 12.94
N ARG A 346 -22.97 5.74 12.48
CA ARG A 346 -21.94 4.69 12.35
C ARG A 346 -20.79 4.78 13.34
N LEU A 347 -20.67 5.89 14.07
CA LEU A 347 -19.68 5.98 15.14
C LEU A 347 -20.25 5.30 16.38
N PRO A 348 -19.45 4.48 17.09
CA PRO A 348 -19.85 3.98 18.40
C PRO A 348 -20.26 5.15 19.30
N PRO A 349 -21.32 5.02 20.13
CA PRO A 349 -21.79 6.10 21.00
C PRO A 349 -20.68 6.68 21.89
N GLU A 350 -19.73 5.86 22.35
CA GLU A 350 -18.57 6.34 23.11
C GLU A 350 -17.64 7.28 22.33
N LEU A 351 -17.57 7.15 21.00
CA LEU A 351 -16.69 7.94 20.14
C LEU A 351 -17.34 9.26 19.75
N LEU A 352 -18.66 9.26 19.54
CA LEU A 352 -19.47 10.48 19.43
C LEU A 352 -19.32 11.36 20.68
N ALA A 353 -19.47 10.77 21.87
CA ALA A 353 -19.34 11.50 23.13
C ALA A 353 -17.92 12.07 23.35
N LYS A 354 -16.88 11.39 22.86
CA LYS A 354 -15.49 11.91 22.89
C LYS A 354 -15.29 13.06 21.91
N LEU A 355 -15.83 12.97 20.70
CA LEU A 355 -15.75 14.03 19.69
C LEU A 355 -16.49 15.29 20.14
N GLU A 356 -17.66 15.16 20.77
CA GLU A 356 -18.44 16.28 21.31
C GLU A 356 -17.69 17.01 22.44
N LYS A 357 -16.96 16.30 23.30
CA LYS A 357 -16.09 16.92 24.33
C LYS A 357 -14.89 17.68 23.78
N VAL A 358 -14.35 17.26 22.63
CA VAL A 358 -13.21 17.96 21.98
C VAL A 358 -13.67 19.29 21.38
N THR A 359 -14.93 19.38 20.93
CA THR A 359 -15.48 20.62 20.36
C THR A 359 -15.78 21.70 21.40
N GLU A 360 -15.97 21.36 22.68
CA GLU A 360 -16.31 22.33 23.72
C GLU A 360 -15.11 23.11 24.29
N ASN A 361 -13.89 22.56 24.24
CA ASN A 361 -12.73 23.14 24.95
C ASN A 361 -11.62 23.74 24.07
N GLY A 362 -11.75 23.72 22.75
CA GLY A 362 -11.05 24.62 21.81
C GLY A 362 -9.51 24.62 21.75
N ARG A 363 -8.78 23.99 22.67
CA ARG A 363 -7.31 23.85 22.64
C ARG A 363 -6.88 22.60 23.38
N VAL A 364 -6.05 21.81 22.73
CA VAL A 364 -5.24 20.77 23.37
C VAL A 364 -3.80 21.10 23.04
N GLU A 365 -2.96 21.25 24.06
CA GLU A 365 -1.52 21.36 23.90
C GLU A 365 -0.96 19.96 23.61
N TYR A 366 -0.16 19.81 22.55
CA TYR A 366 0.34 18.51 22.10
C TYR A 366 1.87 18.51 22.03
N GLU A 367 2.48 17.43 22.54
CA GLU A 367 3.91 17.12 22.36
C GLU A 367 4.22 16.90 20.87
N GLU A 368 5.31 17.49 20.38
CA GLU A 368 5.81 17.26 19.02
C GLU A 368 6.07 15.76 18.80
N PHE A 369 5.54 15.21 17.70
CA PHE A 369 5.87 13.87 17.24
C PHE A 369 7.38 13.85 16.92
N ALA A 370 8.18 13.29 17.82
CA ALA A 370 9.63 13.29 17.67
C ALA A 370 10.03 12.65 16.33
N GLU A 371 10.84 13.36 15.54
CA GLU A 371 11.37 12.94 14.22
C GLU A 371 12.18 11.62 14.25
N ASN A 372 12.35 11.00 15.42
CA ASN A 372 13.30 9.93 15.73
C ASN A 372 12.69 8.56 16.03
N ASP A 373 11.39 8.34 15.76
CA ASP A 373 10.81 6.99 15.79
C ASP A 373 11.26 6.17 14.59
N GLU A 374 12.55 5.82 14.60
CA GLU A 374 13.21 4.96 13.65
C GLU A 374 12.60 3.55 13.72
N PHE A 375 12.20 3.04 12.55
CA PHE A 375 12.03 1.62 12.34
C PHE A 375 13.38 0.94 12.60
N LYS A 376 13.57 0.33 13.76
CA LYS A 376 14.70 -0.58 13.96
C LYS A 376 14.49 -1.78 13.03
N PRO A 377 15.34 -2.00 12.01
CA PRO A 377 15.24 -3.21 11.21
C PRO A 377 15.48 -4.42 12.12
N VAL A 378 14.66 -5.45 11.94
CA VAL A 378 14.99 -6.79 12.45
C VAL A 378 16.12 -7.29 11.57
N VAL A 379 17.29 -7.50 12.17
CA VAL A 379 18.40 -8.26 11.58
C VAL A 379 18.08 -9.73 11.66
#